data_AF-A0A285U8R0-F1
#
_entry.id   AF-A0A285U8R0-F1
#
_cell.length_a   1.000
_cell.length_b   1.000
_cell.length_c   1.000
_cell.angle_alpha   90.00
_cell.angle_beta   90.00
_cell.angle_gamma   90.00
#
_symmetry.space_group_name_H-M   'P 1'
#
loop_
_entity.id
_entity.type
_entity.pdbx_description
1 polymer ?
#
loop_
_entity_poly.entity_id
_entity_poly.type
_entity_poly.pdbx_seq_one_letter_code
_entity_poly.pdbx_strand_id
1 'polypeptide(L)'
;MAYQHDKKIRVRPDAPPRRAVGALLAATLLVASQALAQEAAPGAPGVESVPSDASLQALDVAASTAPQGASDGQPAPSAPVAPEAGIASSEAIADAGRQNLPNSSVDGFRNGSLPYSEEPSGIMLGTFLLRPAIEQGIGYERTKSGDETDTRSFSTTTLRGSLTSDWSRHQLTIDGAGTYERNFSGNENTEPEVNIGADLRLDLSGETTANLTAGYSLEREDMADPNAVSGAQVQSAVQNYAAGARIQRNFGLIRGTLGATVDRETYGDVKLSDGSELSQSDRNTWTGILTARIGYKLSPALIPFVEGSGGRVRYDDERDSSGYARSGDLYGGRTGLEFDLGEKLRGEIGIGFDRQTFDDERLKAINAFAADGAVDWSPQRGTNVNLGLRTAIEPSTTPGESGYISYLASTEITQEVRSSLVARLTGSYEWRDFPTSSSSNQNVYIVGTGLAWNFNRYLALSGDVSYELTTQKNTADTSVTRAGLGLVLRR
;
A
#
# COMPACT_ATOMS: atom_id res chain seq x y z
N MET A 1 85.21 -7.76 -25.70
CA MET A 1 84.62 -9.08 -26.06
C MET A 1 83.26 -9.14 -25.38
N ALA A 2 82.18 -8.85 -26.10
CA ALA A 2 81.32 -9.84 -26.79
C ALA A 2 80.48 -10.63 -25.75
N TYR A 3 79.14 -10.72 -25.78
CA TYR A 3 78.19 -10.64 -26.90
C TYR A 3 76.74 -10.40 -26.40
N GLN A 4 75.91 -9.88 -27.29
CA GLN A 4 74.49 -9.56 -27.13
C GLN A 4 73.57 -10.78 -26.93
N HIS A 5 72.39 -10.55 -26.33
CA HIS A 5 71.14 -10.96 -26.99
C HIS A 5 70.00 -9.95 -26.75
N ASP A 6 69.55 -9.38 -27.86
CA ASP A 6 68.43 -8.48 -28.06
C ASP A 6 67.11 -9.27 -28.12
N LYS A 7 66.05 -8.78 -27.46
CA LYS A 7 64.66 -9.09 -27.85
C LYS A 7 63.70 -7.99 -27.37
N LYS A 8 63.48 -7.03 -28.26
CA LYS A 8 62.35 -6.09 -28.29
C LYS A 8 61.02 -6.84 -28.24
N ILE A 9 60.14 -6.47 -27.31
CA ILE A 9 58.70 -6.76 -27.39
C ILE A 9 57.94 -5.43 -27.44
N ARG A 10 57.17 -5.27 -28.51
CA ARG A 10 56.31 -4.12 -28.82
C ARG A 10 55.18 -4.01 -27.80
N VAL A 11 55.02 -2.80 -27.28
CA VAL A 11 53.80 -2.31 -26.62
C VAL A 11 52.70 -2.16 -27.69
N ARG A 12 51.55 -2.80 -27.49
CA ARG A 12 50.26 -2.44 -28.09
C ARG A 12 49.29 -2.07 -26.96
N PRO A 13 48.49 -1.01 -27.09
CA PRO A 13 47.46 -0.68 -26.12
C PRO A 13 46.21 -1.52 -26.41
N ASP A 14 45.79 -2.33 -25.45
CA ASP A 14 44.52 -3.04 -25.53
C ASP A 14 43.38 -2.10 -25.12
N ALA A 15 42.41 -2.00 -26.02
CA ALA A 15 41.18 -1.23 -25.88
C ALA A 15 40.24 -1.87 -24.84
N PRO A 16 39.42 -1.06 -24.13
CA PRO A 16 38.52 -1.58 -23.10
C PRO A 16 37.36 -2.37 -23.71
N PRO A 17 36.87 -3.43 -23.06
CA PRO A 17 35.72 -4.17 -23.52
C PRO A 17 34.44 -3.35 -23.32
N ARG A 18 33.83 -2.97 -24.45
CA ARG A 18 32.43 -2.54 -24.51
C ARG A 18 31.53 -3.73 -24.16
N ARG A 19 30.79 -3.65 -23.05
CA ARG A 19 29.58 -4.44 -22.84
C ARG A 19 28.47 -3.55 -22.29
N ALA A 20 27.48 -3.40 -23.17
CA ALA A 20 26.11 -2.92 -23.03
C ALA A 20 25.59 -2.68 -21.61
N VAL A 21 25.48 -1.41 -21.25
CA VAL A 21 24.51 -0.93 -20.26
C VAL A 21 23.21 -0.67 -21.04
N GLY A 22 22.25 -1.57 -20.90
CA GLY A 22 20.90 -1.39 -21.42
C GLY A 22 20.15 -0.43 -20.51
N ALA A 23 20.00 0.82 -20.97
CA ALA A 23 19.12 1.80 -20.37
C ALA A 23 17.65 1.36 -20.58
N LEU A 24 16.95 1.06 -19.50
CA LEU A 24 15.49 0.91 -19.47
C LEU A 24 14.93 2.15 -18.76
N LEU A 25 14.83 3.23 -19.54
CA LEU A 25 14.24 4.50 -19.14
C LEU A 25 13.65 5.14 -20.40
N ALA A 26 12.46 4.70 -20.78
CA ALA A 26 11.53 5.38 -21.69
C ALA A 26 10.29 4.51 -21.92
N ALA A 27 9.23 4.75 -21.16
CA ALA A 27 7.88 4.33 -21.54
C ALA A 27 6.87 5.38 -21.05
N THR A 28 7.00 6.59 -21.56
CA THR A 28 5.89 7.54 -21.65
C THR A 28 5.83 8.05 -23.08
N LEU A 29 4.60 8.13 -23.59
CA LEU A 29 4.17 8.68 -24.89
C LEU A 29 4.39 7.79 -26.11
N LEU A 30 3.33 7.11 -26.57
CA LEU A 30 2.88 7.07 -27.98
C LEU A 30 1.69 6.10 -28.17
N VAL A 31 0.46 6.56 -27.94
CA VAL A 31 -0.70 6.15 -28.76
C VAL A 31 -1.62 7.35 -28.92
N ALA A 32 -1.44 8.10 -30.00
CA ALA A 32 -2.50 8.87 -30.64
C ALA A 32 -2.08 9.23 -32.07
N SER A 33 -2.73 8.64 -33.06
CA SER A 33 -2.74 9.15 -34.43
C SER A 33 -4.11 8.83 -35.06
N GLN A 34 -4.94 9.87 -35.22
CA GLN A 34 -5.45 10.46 -36.49
C GLN A 34 -6.81 9.85 -36.93
N ALA A 35 -7.83 10.54 -37.42
CA ALA A 35 -8.08 11.96 -37.70
C ALA A 35 -9.59 12.14 -38.04
N LEU A 36 -10.14 13.34 -37.84
CA LEU A 36 -10.85 14.10 -38.89
C LEU A 36 -11.16 15.52 -38.40
N ALA A 37 -10.63 16.48 -39.14
CA ALA A 37 -10.82 17.91 -38.96
C ALA A 37 -12.11 18.38 -39.67
N GLN A 38 -12.81 19.34 -39.07
CA GLN A 38 -13.43 20.41 -39.85
C GLN A 38 -13.47 21.71 -39.03
N GLU A 39 -12.90 22.74 -39.63
CA GLU A 39 -12.59 24.07 -39.12
C GLU A 39 -13.76 25.03 -39.33
N ALA A 40 -14.04 25.90 -38.35
CA ALA A 40 -14.42 27.31 -38.56
C ALA A 40 -14.69 28.04 -37.22
N ALA A 41 -13.96 29.12 -37.00
CA ALA A 41 -14.31 30.30 -36.19
C ALA A 41 -13.79 31.53 -36.99
N PRO A 42 -14.05 32.82 -36.66
CA PRO A 42 -14.56 33.34 -35.38
C PRO A 42 -15.54 34.56 -35.49
N GLY A 43 -16.02 35.05 -34.34
CA GLY A 43 -16.55 36.43 -34.25
C GLY A 43 -17.37 36.74 -33.00
N ALA A 44 -16.82 37.56 -32.10
CA ALA A 44 -17.53 38.44 -31.15
C ALA A 44 -16.80 39.80 -31.17
N PRO A 45 -17.45 40.96 -30.94
CA PRO A 45 -17.85 41.36 -29.57
C PRO A 45 -19.12 42.26 -29.46
N GLY A 46 -19.58 42.53 -28.23
CA GLY A 46 -20.26 43.81 -27.89
C GLY A 46 -21.57 43.77 -27.07
N VAL A 47 -21.44 43.94 -25.74
CA VAL A 47 -22.21 44.77 -24.77
C VAL A 47 -23.64 45.27 -25.12
N GLU A 48 -24.65 44.99 -24.27
CA GLU A 48 -25.51 46.02 -23.61
C GLU A 48 -26.58 45.50 -22.63
N SER A 49 -26.62 46.19 -21.47
CA SER A 49 -27.70 46.56 -20.52
C SER A 49 -28.92 45.68 -20.16
N VAL A 50 -29.09 45.59 -18.84
CA VAL A 50 -30.27 45.25 -18.01
C VAL A 50 -31.41 46.26 -18.22
N PRO A 51 -32.68 45.89 -17.97
CA PRO A 51 -33.32 46.43 -16.77
C PRO A 51 -34.07 45.39 -15.92
N SER A 52 -34.02 45.67 -14.63
CA SER A 52 -34.91 45.21 -13.56
C SER A 52 -36.33 45.73 -13.77
N ASP A 53 -37.35 44.92 -13.47
CA ASP A 53 -38.35 45.36 -12.50
C ASP A 53 -39.24 44.22 -11.98
N ALA A 54 -39.57 44.37 -10.71
CA ALA A 54 -40.39 43.48 -9.91
C ALA A 54 -41.88 43.60 -10.27
N SER A 55 -42.65 42.54 -10.04
CA SER A 55 -43.85 42.60 -9.18
C SER A 55 -44.54 41.26 -9.03
N LEU A 56 -44.93 41.03 -7.78
CA LEU A 56 -45.76 39.95 -7.26
C LEU A 56 -47.18 40.02 -7.84
N GLN A 57 -47.80 38.86 -8.07
CA GLN A 57 -49.21 38.64 -7.69
C GLN A 57 -49.56 37.15 -7.66
N ALA A 58 -50.19 36.77 -6.54
CA ALA A 58 -50.73 35.46 -6.24
C ALA A 58 -52.13 35.25 -6.85
N LEU A 59 -52.58 33.99 -6.90
CA LEU A 59 -53.93 33.43 -6.64
C LEU A 59 -54.13 32.18 -7.55
N ASP A 60 -54.12 30.96 -7.03
CA ASP A 60 -55.15 30.20 -6.27
C ASP A 60 -56.08 29.32 -7.16
N VAL A 61 -55.94 28.01 -6.95
CA VAL A 61 -56.99 26.97 -6.75
C VAL A 61 -57.90 26.46 -7.90
N ALA A 62 -57.92 25.11 -7.93
CA ALA A 62 -59.00 24.15 -8.27
C ALA A 62 -59.12 23.54 -9.70
N ALA A 63 -58.62 22.30 -9.77
CA ALA A 63 -59.35 21.04 -10.03
C ALA A 63 -60.30 20.90 -11.24
N SER A 64 -60.05 19.87 -12.08
CA SER A 64 -61.06 18.87 -12.47
C SER A 64 -60.47 17.66 -13.22
N THR A 65 -60.66 16.47 -12.62
CA THR A 65 -61.15 15.19 -13.19
C THR A 65 -60.48 14.48 -14.38
N ALA A 66 -60.15 13.21 -14.12
CA ALA A 66 -59.79 12.12 -15.04
C ALA A 66 -60.92 11.70 -16.02
N PRO A 67 -60.62 10.79 -16.97
CA PRO A 67 -61.02 9.38 -16.76
C PRO A 67 -59.97 8.32 -17.14
N GLN A 68 -60.21 7.13 -16.58
CA GLN A 68 -59.41 5.89 -16.65
C GLN A 68 -59.40 5.21 -18.02
N GLY A 69 -58.31 4.49 -18.29
CA GLY A 69 -58.23 3.36 -19.23
C GLY A 69 -57.14 2.41 -18.76
N ALA A 70 -57.53 1.19 -18.39
CA ALA A 70 -56.68 0.13 -17.84
C ALA A 70 -55.87 -0.60 -18.92
N SER A 71 -54.63 -0.96 -18.59
CA SER A 71 -53.92 -2.09 -19.20
C SER A 71 -53.05 -2.75 -18.14
N ASP A 72 -53.32 -4.04 -17.91
CA ASP A 72 -52.52 -4.95 -17.11
C ASP A 72 -51.03 -4.92 -17.52
N GLY A 73 -50.17 -4.77 -16.53
CA GLY A 73 -48.72 -4.79 -16.66
C GLY A 73 -48.12 -5.24 -15.34
N GLN A 74 -47.96 -6.55 -15.22
CA GLN A 74 -47.28 -7.28 -14.16
C GLN A 74 -45.98 -6.55 -13.71
N PRO A 75 -45.75 -6.29 -12.40
CA PRO A 75 -44.46 -5.78 -11.97
C PRO A 75 -43.41 -6.88 -12.19
N ALA A 76 -42.45 -6.59 -13.06
CA ALA A 76 -41.25 -7.38 -13.23
C ALA A 76 -40.55 -7.51 -11.86
N PRO A 77 -40.02 -8.69 -11.50
CA PRO A 77 -39.27 -8.84 -10.27
C PRO A 77 -38.08 -7.89 -10.33
N SER A 78 -38.04 -6.95 -9.39
CA SER A 78 -36.88 -6.11 -9.10
C SER A 78 -35.67 -7.02 -8.97
N ALA A 79 -34.78 -6.95 -9.95
CA ALA A 79 -33.50 -7.62 -9.92
C ALA A 79 -32.78 -7.23 -8.61
N PRO A 80 -32.14 -8.18 -7.92
CA PRO A 80 -31.38 -7.85 -6.72
C PRO A 80 -30.33 -6.80 -7.11
N VAL A 81 -30.40 -5.64 -6.47
CA VAL A 81 -29.36 -4.62 -6.52
C VAL A 81 -28.06 -5.34 -6.15
N ALA A 82 -27.10 -5.36 -7.08
CA ALA A 82 -25.79 -5.92 -6.84
C ALA A 82 -25.23 -5.27 -5.57
N PRO A 83 -24.71 -6.05 -4.61
CA PRO A 83 -24.17 -5.49 -3.38
C PRO A 83 -23.07 -4.51 -3.77
N GLU A 84 -23.20 -3.25 -3.35
CA GLU A 84 -22.14 -2.25 -3.43
C GLU A 84 -20.88 -2.89 -2.84
N ALA A 85 -19.90 -3.14 -3.70
CA ALA A 85 -18.61 -3.71 -3.32
C ALA A 85 -17.97 -2.75 -2.31
N GLY A 86 -18.18 -3.04 -1.03
CA GLY A 86 -17.73 -2.22 0.08
C GLY A 86 -16.23 -2.06 0.02
N ILE A 87 -15.80 -0.81 -0.16
CA ILE A 87 -14.70 -0.08 0.49
C ILE A 87 -13.70 -0.88 1.36
N ALA A 88 -13.24 -2.05 0.90
CA ALA A 88 -12.19 -2.84 1.53
C ALA A 88 -10.79 -2.23 1.29
N SER A 89 -10.67 -1.25 0.37
CA SER A 89 -9.43 -0.52 0.11
C SER A 89 -9.19 0.68 1.04
N SER A 90 -10.11 1.00 1.96
CA SER A 90 -9.91 2.09 2.94
C SER A 90 -9.02 1.73 4.14
N GLU A 91 -8.65 0.45 4.28
CA GLU A 91 -7.68 0.03 5.31
C GLU A 91 -6.27 0.59 5.06
N ALA A 92 -5.99 1.12 3.87
CA ALA A 92 -4.69 1.68 3.51
C ALA A 92 -4.44 3.13 3.95
N ILE A 93 -5.47 3.91 4.33
CA ILE A 93 -5.31 5.36 4.60
C ILE A 93 -5.49 5.76 6.08
N ALA A 94 -5.94 4.86 6.95
CA ALA A 94 -5.87 5.10 8.40
C ALA A 94 -4.56 4.54 8.97
N ASP A 95 -3.44 5.09 8.52
CA ASP A 95 -2.12 4.61 8.92
C ASP A 95 -1.13 5.73 9.27
N ALA A 96 -1.66 6.76 9.93
CA ALA A 96 -1.01 8.04 10.21
C ALA A 96 0.09 7.98 11.29
N GLY A 97 0.79 6.86 11.43
CA GLY A 97 1.91 6.72 12.37
C GLY A 97 2.58 5.36 12.45
N ARG A 98 2.60 4.55 11.38
CA ARG A 98 3.35 3.28 11.43
C ARG A 98 4.85 3.51 11.54
N GLN A 99 5.46 2.58 12.27
CA GLN A 99 6.83 2.54 12.79
C GLN A 99 7.67 1.41 12.17
N ASN A 100 7.00 0.52 11.45
CA ASN A 100 7.46 -0.07 10.22
C ASN A 100 6.25 -0.02 9.31
N LEU A 101 6.39 0.61 8.14
CA LEU A 101 5.58 0.16 7.02
C LEU A 101 5.74 -1.36 6.98
N PRO A 102 4.66 -2.16 6.81
CA PRO A 102 4.89 -3.42 6.15
C PRO A 102 5.58 -2.99 4.87
N ASN A 103 6.89 -3.26 4.77
CA ASN A 103 7.56 -3.20 3.49
C ASN A 103 6.58 -3.92 2.59
N SER A 104 6.26 -3.33 1.44
CA SER A 104 5.76 -4.15 0.35
C SER A 104 6.89 -5.13 0.08
N SER A 105 6.93 -6.20 0.89
CA SER A 105 7.93 -7.22 0.80
C SER A 105 7.78 -7.67 -0.62
N VAL A 106 8.94 -7.69 -1.26
CA VAL A 106 9.14 -8.14 -2.62
C VAL A 106 8.47 -9.51 -2.87
N ASP A 107 8.08 -10.20 -1.81
CA ASP A 107 7.22 -11.39 -1.77
C ASP A 107 5.87 -11.21 -2.47
N GLY A 108 5.48 -10.03 -2.93
CA GLY A 108 4.49 -9.91 -4.00
C GLY A 108 3.13 -10.52 -3.67
N PHE A 109 2.83 -10.61 -2.37
CA PHE A 109 1.80 -11.47 -1.84
C PHE A 109 0.80 -10.75 -0.94
N ARG A 110 0.88 -9.42 -0.82
CA ARG A 110 -0.06 -8.62 -0.03
C ARG A 110 -0.95 -7.75 -0.92
N ASN A 111 -2.25 -7.92 -0.67
CA ASN A 111 -3.37 -6.98 -0.86
C ASN A 111 -3.79 -6.56 -2.28
N GLY A 112 -3.38 -7.30 -3.31
CA GLY A 112 -4.04 -7.28 -4.61
C GLY A 112 -4.94 -8.50 -4.75
N SER A 113 -6.16 -8.30 -5.25
CA SER A 113 -7.04 -9.33 -5.80
C SER A 113 -6.23 -10.50 -6.34
N LEU A 114 -6.55 -11.74 -5.92
CA LEU A 114 -5.87 -12.91 -6.46
C LEU A 114 -5.79 -12.78 -7.99
N PRO A 115 -4.63 -12.98 -8.64
CA PRO A 115 -4.43 -12.71 -10.07
C PRO A 115 -5.11 -13.79 -10.91
N TYR A 116 -6.40 -14.00 -10.71
CA TYR A 116 -7.17 -15.07 -11.29
C TYR A 116 -8.53 -14.52 -11.70
N SER A 117 -8.90 -14.81 -12.94
CA SER A 117 -10.18 -14.47 -13.56
C SER A 117 -11.39 -15.13 -12.88
N GLU A 118 -11.19 -16.24 -12.18
CA GLU A 118 -12.23 -17.00 -11.50
C GLU A 118 -11.93 -17.09 -10.00
N GLU A 119 -12.80 -16.48 -9.18
CA GLU A 119 -12.80 -16.71 -7.75
C GLU A 119 -13.08 -18.19 -7.47
N PRO A 120 -12.28 -18.83 -6.59
CA PRO A 120 -12.55 -20.20 -6.18
C PRO A 120 -13.89 -20.28 -5.43
N SER A 121 -14.57 -21.42 -5.57
CA SER A 121 -15.92 -21.65 -5.03
C SER A 121 -16.05 -21.48 -3.52
N GLY A 122 -14.94 -21.63 -2.79
CA GLY A 122 -14.90 -21.62 -1.35
C GLY A 122 -15.56 -22.85 -0.71
N ILE A 123 -15.59 -22.82 0.62
CA ILE A 123 -16.16 -23.82 1.50
C ILE A 123 -17.15 -23.09 2.41
N MET A 124 -18.43 -23.46 2.33
CA MET A 124 -19.45 -22.92 3.24
C MET A 124 -19.30 -23.57 4.62
N LEU A 125 -19.09 -22.73 5.64
CA LEU A 125 -18.99 -23.06 7.06
C LEU A 125 -20.14 -22.36 7.79
N GLY A 126 -21.35 -22.93 7.73
CA GLY A 126 -22.55 -22.28 8.27
C GLY A 126 -22.88 -21.00 7.50
N THR A 127 -22.86 -19.85 8.18
CA THR A 127 -23.06 -18.52 7.58
C THR A 127 -21.76 -17.87 7.11
N PHE A 128 -20.69 -18.65 6.90
CA PHE A 128 -19.40 -18.14 6.45
C PHE A 128 -18.93 -18.86 5.19
N LEU A 129 -18.24 -18.15 4.32
CA LEU A 129 -17.57 -18.67 3.13
C LEU A 129 -16.06 -18.58 3.34
N LEU A 130 -15.42 -19.74 3.53
CA LEU A 130 -13.96 -19.85 3.62
C LEU A 130 -13.37 -20.10 2.23
N ARG A 131 -12.42 -19.29 1.80
CA ARG A 131 -11.62 -19.48 0.58
C ARG A 131 -10.16 -19.71 0.96
N PRO A 132 -9.74 -20.97 1.17
CA PRO A 132 -8.36 -21.28 1.49
C PRO A 132 -7.51 -21.44 0.22
N ALA A 133 -6.25 -21.07 0.31
CA ALA A 133 -5.24 -21.39 -0.68
C ALA A 133 -3.91 -21.75 0.00
N ILE A 134 -3.20 -22.71 -0.57
CA ILE A 134 -1.83 -23.04 -0.20
C ILE A 134 -0.96 -22.93 -1.43
N GLU A 135 0.21 -22.34 -1.27
CA GLU A 135 1.21 -22.20 -2.30
C GLU A 135 2.52 -22.81 -1.82
N GLN A 136 3.11 -23.63 -2.69
CA GLN A 136 4.45 -24.13 -2.50
C GLN A 136 5.33 -23.58 -3.61
N GLY A 137 6.36 -22.82 -3.23
CA GLY A 137 7.28 -22.20 -4.16
C GLY A 137 8.73 -22.62 -3.95
N ILE A 138 9.52 -22.33 -4.99
CA ILE A 138 10.97 -22.30 -4.97
C ILE A 138 11.41 -20.91 -5.44
N GLY A 139 12.41 -20.36 -4.77
CA GLY A 139 12.92 -19.02 -5.01
C GLY A 139 14.43 -18.98 -5.07
N TYR A 140 14.92 -17.96 -5.74
CA TYR A 140 16.32 -17.57 -5.80
C TYR A 140 16.43 -16.10 -5.46
N GLU A 141 17.31 -15.76 -4.53
CA GLU A 141 17.64 -14.39 -4.16
C GLU A 141 19.12 -14.14 -4.40
N ARG A 142 19.40 -12.95 -4.93
CA ARG A 142 20.74 -12.39 -4.99
C ARG A 142 20.73 -11.03 -4.33
N THR A 143 21.51 -10.89 -3.28
CA THR A 143 21.72 -9.63 -2.55
C THR A 143 23.11 -9.13 -2.85
N LYS A 144 23.22 -7.86 -3.24
CA LYS A 144 24.49 -7.19 -3.48
C LYS A 144 24.57 -5.99 -2.56
N SER A 145 25.63 -5.88 -1.77
CA SER A 145 25.90 -4.72 -0.92
C SER A 145 27.34 -4.26 -1.18
N GLY A 146 27.51 -3.13 -1.86
CA GLY A 146 28.82 -2.71 -2.35
C GLY A 146 29.48 -3.76 -3.25
N ASP A 147 30.66 -4.25 -2.86
CA ASP A 147 31.39 -5.29 -3.58
C ASP A 147 31.00 -6.72 -3.16
N GLU A 148 30.25 -6.87 -2.07
CA GLU A 148 29.80 -8.16 -1.57
C GLU A 148 28.56 -8.63 -2.34
N THR A 149 28.53 -9.90 -2.69
CA THR A 149 27.38 -10.55 -3.32
C THR A 149 27.08 -11.82 -2.56
N ASP A 150 25.88 -11.89 -2.01
CA ASP A 150 25.31 -13.10 -1.43
C ASP A 150 24.20 -13.66 -2.33
N THR A 151 24.07 -14.98 -2.32
CA THR A 151 23.04 -15.68 -3.09
C THR A 151 22.47 -16.82 -2.29
N ARG A 152 21.14 -16.91 -2.24
CA ARG A 152 20.45 -18.02 -1.61
C ARG A 152 19.39 -18.62 -2.53
N SER A 153 19.14 -19.90 -2.34
CA SER A 153 18.00 -20.61 -2.92
C SER A 153 17.13 -21.11 -1.79
N PHE A 154 15.81 -20.95 -1.90
CA PHE A 154 14.88 -21.22 -0.82
C PHE A 154 13.57 -21.84 -1.31
N SER A 155 12.87 -22.51 -0.42
CA SER A 155 11.46 -22.89 -0.60
C SER A 155 10.56 -21.99 0.22
N THR A 156 9.42 -21.64 -0.34
CA THR A 156 8.35 -20.93 0.37
C THR A 156 7.14 -21.84 0.51
N THR A 157 6.57 -21.88 1.70
CA THR A 157 5.24 -22.46 1.93
C THR A 157 4.34 -21.33 2.40
N THR A 158 3.36 -20.98 1.59
CA THR A 158 2.44 -19.89 1.89
C THR A 158 1.03 -20.41 2.07
N LEU A 159 0.43 -20.14 3.23
CA LEU A 159 -0.98 -20.38 3.50
C LEU A 159 -1.74 -19.07 3.38
N ARG A 160 -2.86 -19.08 2.68
CA ARG A 160 -3.79 -17.95 2.55
C ARG A 160 -5.20 -18.38 2.86
N GLY A 161 -6.00 -17.48 3.38
CA GLY A 161 -7.41 -17.71 3.60
C GLY A 161 -8.18 -16.41 3.67
N SER A 162 -9.38 -16.41 3.11
CA SER A 162 -10.38 -15.38 3.38
C SER A 162 -11.63 -16.06 3.94
N LEU A 163 -12.20 -15.50 5.01
CA LEU A 163 -13.44 -15.95 5.62
C LEU A 163 -14.43 -14.78 5.61
N THR A 164 -15.48 -14.89 4.82
CA THR A 164 -16.51 -13.84 4.70
C THR A 164 -17.85 -14.33 5.23
N SER A 165 -18.52 -13.54 6.07
CA SER A 165 -19.87 -13.86 6.53
C SER A 165 -20.93 -13.58 5.45
N ASP A 166 -21.97 -14.40 5.39
CA ASP A 166 -23.17 -14.22 4.58
C ASP A 166 -24.36 -13.76 5.44
N TRP A 167 -24.16 -12.72 6.24
CA TRP A 167 -25.25 -12.15 7.05
C TRP A 167 -26.04 -11.13 6.24
N SER A 168 -27.34 -11.00 6.53
CA SER A 168 -28.26 -10.17 5.75
C SER A 168 -28.05 -8.65 5.89
N ARG A 169 -27.23 -8.21 6.85
CA ARG A 169 -27.09 -6.79 7.21
C ARG A 169 -25.68 -6.39 7.61
N HIS A 170 -24.98 -7.24 8.35
CA HIS A 170 -23.63 -6.97 8.81
C HIS A 170 -22.67 -7.81 7.99
N GLN A 171 -21.39 -7.47 8.00
CA GLN A 171 -20.39 -8.26 7.31
C GLN A 171 -19.14 -8.38 8.17
N LEU A 172 -18.69 -9.61 8.40
CA LEU A 172 -17.38 -9.91 8.94
C LEU A 172 -16.54 -10.51 7.83
N THR A 173 -15.38 -9.91 7.57
CA THR A 173 -14.35 -10.46 6.70
C THR A 173 -13.10 -10.68 7.55
N ILE A 174 -12.48 -11.86 7.41
CA ILE A 174 -11.19 -12.17 8.00
C ILE A 174 -10.28 -12.65 6.88
N ASP A 175 -9.19 -11.93 6.65
CA ASP A 175 -8.17 -12.29 5.68
C ASP A 175 -6.88 -12.67 6.41
N GLY A 176 -6.20 -13.70 5.93
CA GLY A 176 -4.99 -14.19 6.54
C GLY A 176 -4.02 -14.72 5.50
N ALA A 177 -2.74 -14.39 5.66
CA ALA A 177 -1.64 -14.95 4.92
C ALA A 177 -0.49 -15.26 5.87
N GLY A 178 0.19 -16.39 5.66
CA GLY A 178 1.39 -16.76 6.38
C GLY A 178 2.37 -17.43 5.44
N THR A 179 3.58 -16.90 5.36
CA THR A 179 4.67 -17.43 4.53
C THR A 179 5.77 -17.94 5.43
N TYR A 180 6.19 -19.17 5.17
CA TYR A 180 7.33 -19.79 5.81
C TYR A 180 8.41 -20.06 4.77
N GLU A 181 9.56 -19.41 4.93
CA GLU A 181 10.71 -19.61 4.06
C GLU A 181 11.74 -20.58 4.67
N ARG A 182 12.30 -21.44 3.83
CA ARG A 182 13.41 -22.32 4.20
C ARG A 182 14.50 -22.32 3.14
N ASN A 183 15.71 -21.96 3.53
CA ASN A 183 16.88 -21.99 2.65
C ASN A 183 17.33 -23.43 2.37
N PHE A 184 17.61 -23.72 1.10
CA PHE A 184 18.26 -24.96 0.65
C PHE A 184 19.79 -24.84 0.68
N SER A 185 20.29 -23.63 0.44
CA SER A 185 21.71 -23.28 0.40
C SER A 185 21.87 -21.82 0.80
N GLY A 186 22.94 -21.50 1.54
CA GLY A 186 23.13 -20.21 2.18
C GLY A 186 22.93 -20.31 3.70
N ASN A 187 23.21 -19.24 4.43
CA ASN A 187 23.09 -19.22 5.89
C ASN A 187 21.64 -19.50 6.32
N GLU A 188 21.47 -20.29 7.38
CA GLU A 188 20.17 -20.75 7.91
C GLU A 188 19.42 -19.61 8.60
N ASN A 189 18.78 -18.74 7.81
CA ASN A 189 17.86 -17.74 8.32
C ASN A 189 16.49 -17.97 7.67
N THR A 190 15.52 -18.41 8.48
CA THR A 190 14.12 -18.50 8.06
C THR A 190 13.43 -17.17 8.32
N GLU A 191 12.73 -16.66 7.32
CA GLU A 191 11.88 -15.46 7.34
C GLU A 191 10.40 -15.86 7.43
N PRO A 192 9.83 -16.03 8.65
CA PRO A 192 8.40 -16.17 8.78
C PRO A 192 7.74 -14.80 8.61
N GLU A 193 6.74 -14.76 7.73
CA GLU A 193 5.88 -13.62 7.55
C GLU A 193 4.45 -14.04 7.89
N VAL A 194 3.73 -13.25 8.68
CA VAL A 194 2.31 -13.47 8.98
C VAL A 194 1.58 -12.15 8.87
N ASN A 195 0.39 -12.17 8.27
CA ASN A 195 -0.55 -11.07 8.28
C ASN A 195 -1.97 -11.63 8.45
N ILE A 196 -2.70 -11.13 9.43
CA ILE A 196 -4.09 -11.48 9.68
C ILE A 196 -4.83 -10.18 9.93
N GLY A 197 -5.94 -9.97 9.22
CA GLY A 197 -6.83 -8.84 9.38
C GLY A 197 -8.27 -9.30 9.54
N ALA A 198 -9.05 -8.58 10.33
CA ALA A 198 -10.48 -8.77 10.48
C ALA A 198 -11.19 -7.41 10.41
N ASP A 199 -12.21 -7.29 9.58
CA ASP A 199 -13.12 -6.14 9.49
C ASP A 199 -14.55 -6.59 9.74
N LEU A 200 -15.16 -6.02 10.78
CA LEU A 200 -16.58 -6.15 11.06
C LEU A 200 -17.29 -4.85 10.70
N ARG A 201 -17.97 -4.87 9.54
CA ARG A 201 -18.89 -3.83 9.12
C ARG A 201 -20.27 -4.03 9.76
N LEU A 202 -20.71 -3.02 10.50
CA LEU A 202 -22.01 -2.90 11.12
C LEU A 202 -22.83 -1.82 10.41
N ASP A 203 -23.77 -2.20 9.55
CA ASP A 203 -24.74 -1.25 9.02
C ASP A 203 -25.81 -0.92 10.07
N LEU A 204 -25.75 0.27 10.66
CA LEU A 204 -26.65 0.76 11.72
C LEU A 204 -27.84 1.53 11.13
N SER A 205 -28.73 2.06 11.98
CA SER A 205 -29.88 2.86 11.51
C SER A 205 -29.46 4.26 11.06
N GLY A 206 -30.21 4.87 10.14
CA GLY A 206 -30.06 6.29 9.80
C GLY A 206 -28.77 6.58 9.02
N GLU A 207 -28.51 5.79 7.97
CA GLU A 207 -27.34 5.91 7.09
C GLU A 207 -26.01 5.98 7.86
N THR A 208 -25.93 5.17 8.92
CA THR A 208 -24.76 5.08 9.78
C THR A 208 -24.13 3.71 9.59
N THR A 209 -22.83 3.68 9.34
CA THR A 209 -22.05 2.44 9.26
C THR A 209 -20.92 2.53 10.29
N ALA A 210 -20.69 1.47 11.03
CA ALA A 210 -19.53 1.35 11.89
C ALA A 210 -18.64 0.19 11.41
N ASN A 211 -17.33 0.34 11.54
CA ASN A 211 -16.34 -0.70 11.29
C ASN A 211 -15.57 -0.96 12.57
N LEU A 212 -15.39 -2.22 12.92
CA LEU A 212 -14.46 -2.65 13.97
C LEU A 212 -13.38 -3.49 13.29
N THR A 213 -12.13 -3.09 13.45
CA THR A 213 -11.00 -3.77 12.84
C THR A 213 -10.08 -4.37 13.90
N ALA A 214 -9.47 -5.51 13.59
CA ALA A 214 -8.41 -6.11 14.37
C ALA A 214 -7.37 -6.72 13.44
N GLY A 215 -6.10 -6.64 13.81
CA GLY A 215 -5.00 -7.11 12.97
C GLY A 215 -3.83 -7.66 13.77
N TYR A 216 -3.11 -8.59 13.16
CA TYR A 216 -1.83 -9.09 13.64
C TYR A 216 -0.88 -9.24 12.46
N SER A 217 0.35 -8.75 12.60
CA SER A 217 1.42 -9.06 11.65
C SER A 217 2.71 -9.45 12.35
N LEU A 218 3.48 -10.30 11.68
CA LEU A 218 4.84 -10.68 12.03
C LEU A 218 5.68 -10.55 10.78
N GLU A 219 6.78 -9.83 10.87
CA GLU A 219 7.79 -9.73 9.83
C GLU A 219 9.17 -9.61 10.47
N ARG A 220 10.22 -9.67 9.64
CA ARG A 220 11.57 -9.39 10.09
C ARG A 220 12.00 -8.04 9.55
N GLU A 221 12.61 -7.25 10.42
CA GLU A 221 13.21 -5.97 10.06
C GLU A 221 14.24 -6.16 8.93
N ASP A 222 14.19 -5.26 7.95
CA ASP A 222 15.09 -5.28 6.81
C ASP A 222 16.52 -4.94 7.23
N MET A 223 17.52 -5.58 6.62
CA MET A 223 18.92 -5.22 6.84
C MET A 223 19.25 -3.81 6.31
N ALA A 224 18.47 -3.29 5.36
CA ALA A 224 18.59 -1.94 4.83
C ALA A 224 17.79 -0.88 5.61
N ASP A 225 17.09 -1.28 6.68
CA ASP A 225 16.39 -0.33 7.54
C ASP A 225 17.38 0.63 8.22
N PRO A 226 17.11 1.95 8.29
CA PRO A 226 17.99 2.91 8.95
C PRO A 226 18.24 2.62 10.44
N ASN A 227 17.34 1.90 11.10
CA ASN A 227 17.42 1.48 12.50
C ASN A 227 17.94 0.04 12.65
N ALA A 228 18.22 -0.68 11.55
CA ALA A 228 18.75 -2.03 11.58
C ALA A 228 20.09 -2.09 12.32
N VAL A 229 20.31 -3.17 13.08
CA VAL A 229 21.56 -3.35 13.82
C VAL A 229 22.67 -3.79 12.87
N SER A 230 23.72 -2.99 12.76
CA SER A 230 24.90 -3.31 11.94
C SER A 230 25.61 -4.58 12.43
N GLY A 231 25.93 -5.50 11.51
CA GLY A 231 26.64 -6.75 11.83
C GLY A 231 25.77 -7.84 12.47
N ALA A 232 24.45 -7.64 12.52
CA ALA A 232 23.49 -8.66 12.90
C ALA A 232 23.52 -9.84 11.92
N GLN A 233 23.56 -11.05 12.47
CA GLN A 233 23.29 -12.27 11.70
C GLN A 233 21.79 -12.42 11.43
N VAL A 234 20.95 -12.06 12.40
CA VAL A 234 19.49 -12.09 12.29
C VAL A 234 18.93 -10.80 12.87
N GLN A 235 18.23 -10.02 12.05
CA GLN A 235 17.53 -8.81 12.50
C GLN A 235 16.28 -9.15 13.34
N SER A 236 15.76 -8.14 14.03
CA SER A 236 14.61 -8.28 14.93
C SER A 236 13.37 -8.82 14.22
N ALA A 237 12.65 -9.72 14.90
CA ALA A 237 11.29 -10.07 14.52
C ALA A 237 10.33 -9.01 15.06
N VAL A 238 9.63 -8.31 14.17
CA VAL A 238 8.69 -7.25 14.51
C VAL A 238 7.28 -7.84 14.51
N GLN A 239 6.59 -7.72 15.63
CA GLN A 239 5.18 -8.08 15.75
C GLN A 239 4.35 -6.81 15.93
N ASN A 240 3.24 -6.71 15.19
CA ASN A 240 2.27 -5.64 15.35
C ASN A 240 0.89 -6.22 15.69
N TYR A 241 0.22 -5.61 16.66
CA TYR A 241 -1.15 -5.90 17.03
C TYR A 241 -1.96 -4.62 16.85
N ALA A 242 -2.92 -4.64 15.95
CA ALA A 242 -3.73 -3.48 15.60
C ALA A 242 -5.19 -3.70 16.02
N ALA A 243 -5.84 -2.66 16.51
CA ALA A 243 -7.28 -2.63 16.70
C ALA A 243 -7.83 -1.25 16.34
N GLY A 244 -9.01 -1.21 15.73
CA GLY A 244 -9.62 0.03 15.28
C GLY A 244 -11.13 0.03 15.40
N ALA A 245 -11.68 1.23 15.50
CA ALA A 245 -13.11 1.47 15.41
C ALA A 245 -13.36 2.73 14.59
N ARG A 246 -14.28 2.66 13.64
CA ARG A 246 -14.71 3.78 12.81
C ARG A 246 -16.21 3.86 12.81
N ILE A 247 -16.77 5.05 12.90
CA ILE A 247 -18.19 5.32 12.68
C ILE A 247 -18.34 6.42 11.64
N GLN A 248 -19.17 6.15 10.65
CA GLN A 248 -19.51 7.06 9.58
C GLN A 248 -21.01 7.29 9.58
N ARG A 249 -21.42 8.55 9.39
CA ARG A 249 -22.83 8.90 9.23
C ARG A 249 -23.01 9.92 8.11
N ASN A 250 -24.02 9.67 7.29
CA ASN A 250 -24.48 10.61 6.28
C ASN A 250 -25.58 11.51 6.86
N PHE A 251 -25.42 12.82 6.70
CA PHE A 251 -26.35 13.88 7.08
C PHE A 251 -26.78 14.64 5.82
N GLY A 252 -27.38 13.92 4.86
CA GLY A 252 -27.68 14.47 3.54
C GLY A 252 -26.41 14.78 2.75
N LEU A 253 -26.09 16.07 2.58
CA LEU A 253 -24.92 16.54 1.83
C LEU A 253 -23.61 16.44 2.63
N ILE A 254 -23.66 16.23 3.94
CA ILE A 254 -22.46 16.13 4.79
C ILE A 254 -22.25 14.67 5.18
N ARG A 255 -21.01 14.18 5.10
CA ARG A 255 -20.59 12.89 5.63
C ARG A 255 -19.62 13.13 6.78
N GLY A 256 -19.97 12.69 7.98
CA GLY A 256 -19.09 12.77 9.14
C GLY A 256 -18.52 11.40 9.46
N THR A 257 -17.22 11.33 9.72
CA THR A 257 -16.51 10.11 10.11
C THR A 257 -15.66 10.38 11.33
N LEU A 258 -15.73 9.48 12.32
CA LEU A 258 -14.87 9.47 13.50
C LEU A 258 -14.22 8.09 13.58
N GLY A 259 -12.91 8.04 13.73
CA GLY A 259 -12.13 6.81 13.85
C GLY A 259 -11.17 6.87 15.03
N ALA A 260 -10.91 5.73 15.65
CA ALA A 260 -9.87 5.55 16.65
C ALA A 260 -9.09 4.27 16.34
N THR A 261 -7.77 4.33 16.45
CA THR A 261 -6.88 3.17 16.30
C THR A 261 -5.98 3.04 17.52
N VAL A 262 -5.61 1.80 17.83
CA VAL A 262 -4.58 1.46 18.79
C VAL A 262 -3.70 0.35 18.19
N ASP A 263 -2.40 0.58 18.24
CA ASP A 263 -1.39 -0.30 17.70
C ASP A 263 -0.36 -0.62 18.78
N ARG A 264 0.10 -1.86 18.79
CA ARG A 264 1.15 -2.34 19.67
C ARG A 264 2.22 -2.99 18.81
N GLU A 265 3.38 -2.34 18.74
CA GLU A 265 4.56 -2.89 18.07
C GLU A 265 5.54 -3.45 19.12
N THR A 266 6.06 -4.65 18.86
CA THR A 266 7.10 -5.27 19.68
C THR A 266 8.23 -5.82 18.84
N TYR A 267 9.45 -5.64 19.33
CA TYR A 267 10.68 -6.08 18.70
C TYR A 267 11.28 -7.25 19.46
N GLY A 268 11.62 -8.31 18.72
CA GLY A 268 12.43 -9.42 19.22
C GLY A 268 13.91 -9.05 19.32
N ASP A 269 14.68 -9.88 20.03
CA ASP A 269 16.12 -9.68 20.15
C ASP A 269 16.83 -9.91 18.80
N VAL A 270 17.87 -9.14 18.56
CA VAL A 270 18.76 -9.27 17.40
C VAL A 270 19.86 -10.28 17.73
N LYS A 271 20.17 -11.16 16.80
CA LYS A 271 21.30 -12.10 16.95
C LYS A 271 22.53 -11.57 16.23
N LEU A 272 23.61 -11.34 16.97
CA LEU A 272 24.87 -10.85 16.43
C LEU A 272 25.73 -11.97 15.83
N SER A 273 26.70 -11.61 15.01
CA SER A 273 27.62 -12.54 14.34
C SER A 273 28.46 -13.41 15.30
N ASP A 274 28.66 -12.94 16.54
CA ASP A 274 29.36 -13.69 17.59
C ASP A 274 28.43 -14.65 18.38
N GLY A 275 27.15 -14.69 18.02
CA GLY A 275 26.12 -15.52 18.64
C GLY A 275 25.47 -14.92 19.88
N SER A 276 25.89 -13.73 20.32
CA SER A 276 25.21 -13.00 21.39
C SER A 276 23.88 -12.40 20.91
N GLU A 277 22.99 -12.09 21.86
CA GLU A 277 21.69 -11.47 21.60
C GLU A 277 21.70 -10.03 22.12
N LEU A 278 21.18 -9.11 21.31
CA LEU A 278 21.00 -7.70 21.65
C LEU A 278 19.50 -7.43 21.75
N SER A 279 19.04 -7.00 22.92
CA SER A 279 17.63 -6.71 23.10
C SER A 279 17.22 -5.43 22.40
N GLN A 280 16.07 -5.48 21.73
CA GLN A 280 15.43 -4.35 21.06
C GLN A 280 14.13 -3.94 21.76
N SER A 281 13.89 -4.40 22.98
CA SER A 281 12.66 -4.15 23.74
C SER A 281 12.43 -2.67 24.07
N ASP A 282 13.48 -1.85 24.07
CA ASP A 282 13.40 -0.39 24.23
C ASP A 282 12.69 0.31 23.05
N ARG A 283 12.43 -0.42 21.95
CA ARG A 283 11.65 0.03 20.79
C ARG A 283 10.17 -0.35 20.87
N ASN A 284 9.75 -1.10 21.88
CA ASN A 284 8.36 -1.53 22.00
C ASN A 284 7.44 -0.33 22.25
N THR A 285 6.38 -0.19 21.46
CA THR A 285 5.49 0.97 21.51
C THR A 285 4.02 0.61 21.66
N TRP A 286 3.25 1.57 22.16
CA TRP A 286 1.81 1.66 22.02
C TRP A 286 1.49 2.98 21.31
N THR A 287 0.77 2.91 20.20
CA THR A 287 0.35 4.08 19.44
C THR A 287 -1.16 4.17 19.46
N GLY A 288 -1.70 5.32 19.84
CA GLY A 288 -3.15 5.57 19.83
C GLY A 288 -3.48 6.84 19.07
N ILE A 289 -4.38 6.76 18.09
CA ILE A 289 -4.74 7.89 17.23
C ILE A 289 -6.26 8.05 17.16
N LEU A 290 -6.74 9.28 17.28
CA LEU A 290 -8.12 9.68 17.01
C LEU A 290 -8.16 10.52 15.73
N THR A 291 -9.04 10.16 14.81
CA THR A 291 -9.20 10.84 13.52
C THR A 291 -10.65 11.28 13.32
N ALA A 292 -10.84 12.53 12.91
CA ALA A 292 -12.13 13.09 12.55
C ALA A 292 -12.10 13.63 11.12
N ARG A 293 -13.07 13.22 10.30
CA ARG A 293 -13.20 13.63 8.90
C ARG A 293 -14.60 14.19 8.62
N ILE A 294 -14.66 15.26 7.86
CA ILE A 294 -15.90 15.85 7.33
C ILE A 294 -15.78 15.93 5.81
N GLY A 295 -16.68 15.24 5.12
CA GLY A 295 -16.83 15.26 3.66
C GLY A 295 -18.09 16.00 3.23
N TYR A 296 -18.02 16.70 2.10
CA TYR A 296 -19.17 17.35 1.46
C TYR A 296 -19.49 16.63 0.15
N LYS A 297 -20.68 16.03 0.05
CA LYS A 297 -21.15 15.32 -1.14
C LYS A 297 -21.51 16.31 -2.24
N LEU A 298 -20.51 16.72 -3.02
CA LEU A 298 -20.68 17.63 -4.14
C LEU A 298 -21.50 16.96 -5.27
N SER A 299 -21.27 15.67 -5.48
CA SER A 299 -22.06 14.81 -6.36
C SER A 299 -22.09 13.38 -5.80
N PRO A 300 -22.90 12.45 -6.35
CA PRO A 300 -22.83 11.04 -5.96
C PRO A 300 -21.44 10.42 -6.13
N ALA A 301 -20.61 10.99 -6.99
CA ALA A 301 -19.29 10.47 -7.36
C ALA A 301 -18.12 11.29 -6.79
N LEU A 302 -18.35 12.43 -6.13
CA LEU A 302 -17.27 13.35 -5.70
C LEU A 302 -17.56 13.91 -4.30
N ILE A 303 -16.64 13.68 -3.38
CA ILE A 303 -16.74 14.09 -1.97
C ILE A 303 -15.42 14.74 -1.55
N PRO A 304 -15.26 16.06 -1.72
CA PRO A 304 -14.18 16.79 -1.07
C PRO A 304 -14.28 16.65 0.45
N PHE A 305 -13.13 16.53 1.13
CA PHE A 305 -13.08 16.35 2.57
C PHE A 305 -11.99 17.17 3.25
N VAL A 306 -12.17 17.33 4.56
CA VAL A 306 -11.18 17.82 5.52
C VAL A 306 -11.07 16.79 6.63
N GLU A 307 -9.86 16.52 7.09
CA GLU A 307 -9.55 15.54 8.10
C GLU A 307 -8.53 16.10 9.09
N GLY A 308 -8.70 15.77 10.36
CA GLY A 308 -7.74 16.05 11.41
C GLY A 308 -7.52 14.82 12.28
N SER A 309 -6.29 14.61 12.72
CA SER A 309 -5.91 13.53 13.61
C SER A 309 -5.04 14.02 14.77
N GLY A 310 -5.15 13.33 15.90
CA GLY A 310 -4.37 13.58 17.10
C GLY A 310 -4.16 12.29 17.86
N GLY A 311 -2.95 12.06 18.34
CA GLY A 311 -2.58 10.80 18.97
C GLY A 311 -1.30 10.89 19.77
N ARG A 312 -0.84 9.73 20.24
CA ARG A 312 0.40 9.60 21.00
C ARG A 312 1.05 8.26 20.74
N VAL A 313 2.37 8.29 20.57
CA VAL A 313 3.25 7.12 20.64
C VAL A 313 3.82 7.06 22.05
N ARG A 314 3.71 5.92 22.70
CA ARG A 314 4.28 5.65 24.02
C ARG A 314 5.20 4.44 23.93
N TYR A 315 6.48 4.65 24.24
CA TYR A 315 7.42 3.56 24.46
C TYR A 315 7.17 2.91 25.83
N ASP A 316 7.39 1.60 25.91
CA ASP A 316 7.27 0.86 27.18
C ASP A 316 8.24 1.40 28.23
N ASP A 317 9.50 1.57 27.80
CA ASP A 317 10.55 2.16 28.60
C ASP A 317 10.49 3.69 28.50
N GLU A 318 10.65 4.36 29.64
CA GLU A 318 10.67 5.82 29.68
C GLU A 318 11.86 6.39 28.89
N ARG A 319 12.97 5.65 28.85
CA ARG A 319 14.18 6.01 28.11
C ARG A 319 14.75 4.80 27.40
N ASP A 320 15.23 5.02 26.18
CA ASP A 320 15.93 4.00 25.41
C ASP A 320 17.29 3.62 26.01
N SER A 321 17.94 2.61 25.43
CA SER A 321 19.30 2.17 25.80
C SER A 321 20.36 3.28 25.72
N SER A 322 20.09 4.36 24.99
CA SER A 322 20.94 5.55 24.85
C SER A 322 20.53 6.72 25.75
N GLY A 323 19.50 6.53 26.59
CA GLY A 323 19.01 7.48 27.57
C GLY A 323 18.04 8.55 27.04
N TYR A 324 17.41 8.36 25.88
CA TYR A 324 16.43 9.32 25.29
C TYR A 324 14.99 8.90 25.54
N ALA A 325 14.13 9.87 25.91
CA ALA A 325 12.69 9.65 26.04
C ALA A 325 11.96 9.88 24.70
N ARG A 326 11.73 8.80 23.94
CA ARG A 326 11.23 8.86 22.55
C ARG A 326 9.70 8.88 22.40
N SER A 327 8.96 8.72 23.50
CA SER A 327 7.51 8.88 23.51
C SER A 327 7.13 10.29 23.05
N GLY A 328 5.96 10.49 22.46
CA GLY A 328 5.56 11.81 21.97
C GLY A 328 4.22 11.86 21.27
N ASP A 329 3.76 13.07 20.96
CA ASP A 329 2.43 13.32 20.41
C ASP A 329 2.46 13.39 18.88
N LEU A 330 1.38 12.92 18.27
CA LEU A 330 1.15 12.91 16.83
C LEU A 330 0.00 13.87 16.50
N TYR A 331 0.19 14.69 15.47
CA TYR A 331 -0.86 15.57 14.95
C TYR A 331 -0.86 15.55 13.43
N GLY A 332 -2.04 15.47 12.82
CA GLY A 332 -2.20 15.50 11.37
C GLY A 332 -3.37 16.36 10.95
N GLY A 333 -3.25 17.00 9.79
CA GLY A 333 -4.31 17.77 9.17
C GLY A 333 -4.26 17.66 7.66
N ARG A 334 -5.36 17.21 7.03
CA ARG A 334 -5.44 16.89 5.60
C ARG A 334 -6.69 17.47 4.97
N THR A 335 -6.61 17.72 3.67
CA THR A 335 -7.77 17.95 2.81
C THR A 335 -7.59 17.18 1.51
N GLY A 336 -8.69 16.72 0.94
CA GLY A 336 -8.64 15.86 -0.22
C GLY A 336 -9.95 15.72 -0.94
N LEU A 337 -9.98 14.77 -1.86
CA LEU A 337 -11.12 14.43 -2.69
C LEU A 337 -11.26 12.91 -2.75
N GLU A 338 -12.40 12.42 -2.29
CA GLU A 338 -12.87 11.06 -2.55
C GLU A 338 -13.68 11.09 -3.86
N PHE A 339 -13.49 10.09 -4.71
CA PHE A 339 -14.21 9.92 -5.94
C PHE A 339 -14.64 8.47 -6.14
N ASP A 340 -15.86 8.29 -6.64
CA ASP A 340 -16.45 6.98 -6.94
C ASP A 340 -17.23 7.07 -8.26
N LEU A 341 -16.55 6.73 -9.36
CA LEU A 341 -17.15 6.65 -10.70
C LEU A 341 -17.53 5.19 -11.04
N GLY A 342 -17.87 4.41 -10.03
CA GLY A 342 -18.25 3.01 -10.14
C GLY A 342 -17.06 2.10 -10.45
N GLU A 343 -17.26 1.14 -11.36
CA GLU A 343 -16.25 0.12 -11.67
C GLU A 343 -14.99 0.67 -12.36
N LYS A 344 -15.04 1.88 -12.92
CA LYS A 344 -13.94 2.40 -13.75
C LYS A 344 -12.86 3.11 -12.94
N LEU A 345 -13.24 3.91 -11.97
CA LEU A 345 -12.32 4.77 -11.24
C LEU A 345 -12.93 5.10 -9.89
N ARG A 346 -12.24 4.72 -8.83
CA ARG A 346 -12.63 5.05 -7.46
C ARG A 346 -11.40 5.23 -6.59
N GLY A 347 -11.54 5.93 -5.49
CA GLY A 347 -10.46 6.14 -4.55
C GLY A 347 -10.48 7.51 -3.91
N GLU A 348 -9.35 7.89 -3.34
CA GLU A 348 -9.17 9.20 -2.76
C GLU A 348 -7.73 9.68 -2.88
N ILE A 349 -7.58 11.00 -2.87
CA ILE A 349 -6.29 11.70 -2.79
C ILE A 349 -6.40 12.82 -1.76
N GLY A 350 -5.36 13.01 -0.97
CA GLY A 350 -5.30 14.00 0.08
C GLY A 350 -3.90 14.60 0.21
N ILE A 351 -3.85 15.87 0.62
CA ILE A 351 -2.62 16.57 0.96
C ILE A 351 -2.79 17.26 2.32
N GLY A 352 -1.70 17.45 3.05
CA GLY A 352 -1.75 17.96 4.40
C GLY A 352 -0.40 18.18 5.05
N PHE A 353 -0.40 18.14 6.38
CA PHE A 353 0.78 18.19 7.21
C PHE A 353 0.65 17.24 8.38
N ASP A 354 1.75 16.57 8.71
CA ASP A 354 1.91 15.78 9.91
C ASP A 354 3.02 16.35 10.80
N ARG A 355 2.87 16.16 12.10
CA ARG A 355 3.83 16.57 13.10
C ARG A 355 3.94 15.53 14.20
N GLN A 356 5.18 15.15 14.50
CA GLN A 356 5.52 14.31 15.64
C GLN A 356 6.42 15.09 16.62
N THR A 357 6.03 15.13 17.88
CA THR A 357 6.85 15.64 18.98
C THR A 357 7.51 14.50 19.74
N PHE A 358 8.42 14.84 20.65
CA PHE A 358 9.11 13.90 21.53
C PHE A 358 9.11 14.47 22.95
N ASP A 359 9.03 13.62 23.96
CA ASP A 359 9.05 13.98 25.38
C ASP A 359 10.44 14.49 25.79
N ASP A 360 11.49 14.01 25.13
CA ASP A 360 12.87 14.51 25.32
C ASP A 360 13.13 15.78 24.52
N GLU A 361 13.41 16.89 25.20
CA GLU A 361 13.71 18.18 24.58
C GLU A 361 14.96 18.17 23.69
N ARG A 362 15.83 17.15 23.82
CA ARG A 362 17.00 16.97 22.95
C ARG A 362 16.62 16.48 21.55
N LEU A 363 15.44 15.86 21.40
CA LEU A 363 14.92 15.39 20.13
C LEU A 363 14.01 16.47 19.52
N LYS A 364 14.27 16.84 18.27
CA LYS A 364 13.51 17.89 17.59
C LYS A 364 12.22 17.31 17.02
N ALA A 365 11.14 18.08 17.10
CA ALA A 365 9.89 17.70 16.44
C ALA A 365 10.09 17.57 14.92
N ILE A 366 9.51 16.52 14.33
CA ILE A 366 9.49 16.29 12.89
C ILE A 366 8.21 16.90 12.34
N ASN A 367 8.33 17.67 11.25
CA ASN A 367 7.20 18.24 10.53
C ASN A 367 7.28 17.76 9.08
N ALA A 368 6.24 17.07 8.62
CA ALA A 368 6.17 16.51 7.28
C ALA A 368 5.05 17.19 6.50
N PHE A 369 5.32 17.51 5.23
CA PHE A 369 4.23 17.68 4.27
C PHE A 369 3.65 16.29 4.03
N ALA A 370 2.32 16.16 4.06
CA ALA A 370 1.65 14.88 3.84
C ALA A 370 1.01 14.84 2.45
N ALA A 371 1.21 13.74 1.74
CA ALA A 371 0.51 13.38 0.53
C ALA A 371 0.13 11.90 0.60
N ASP A 372 -1.17 11.64 0.58
CA ASP A 372 -1.74 10.30 0.76
C ASP A 372 -2.80 10.05 -0.31
N GLY A 373 -2.94 8.81 -0.74
CA GLY A 373 -3.98 8.44 -1.70
C GLY A 373 -3.98 6.97 -2.04
N ALA A 374 -5.15 6.48 -2.39
CA ALA A 374 -5.37 5.13 -2.89
C ALA A 374 -6.37 5.24 -4.04
N VAL A 375 -5.96 4.84 -5.23
CA VAL A 375 -6.76 4.96 -6.45
C VAL A 375 -6.82 3.61 -7.15
N ASP A 376 -8.05 3.13 -7.34
CA ASP A 376 -8.37 1.97 -8.15
C ASP A 376 -8.89 2.44 -9.51
N TRP A 377 -8.16 2.12 -10.57
CA TRP A 377 -8.51 2.49 -11.93
C TRP A 377 -8.56 1.26 -12.83
N SER A 378 -9.71 1.02 -13.45
CA SER A 378 -9.94 -0.05 -14.41
C SER A 378 -10.17 0.57 -15.80
N PRO A 379 -9.09 0.93 -16.54
CA PRO A 379 -9.21 1.62 -17.83
C PRO A 379 -10.01 0.84 -18.87
N GLN A 380 -9.88 -0.49 -18.86
CA GLN A 380 -10.59 -1.42 -19.72
C GLN A 380 -10.83 -2.73 -18.97
N ARG A 381 -11.78 -3.54 -19.44
CA ARG A 381 -12.05 -4.85 -18.84
C ARG A 381 -10.79 -5.72 -18.83
N GLY A 382 -10.51 -6.33 -17.69
CA GLY A 382 -9.34 -7.18 -17.51
C GLY A 382 -8.06 -6.41 -17.22
N THR A 383 -8.07 -5.07 -17.18
CA THR A 383 -6.94 -4.25 -16.72
C THR A 383 -7.33 -3.51 -15.46
N ASN A 384 -6.59 -3.71 -14.37
CA ASN A 384 -6.72 -2.90 -13.17
C ASN A 384 -5.38 -2.25 -12.84
N VAL A 385 -5.45 -1.00 -12.41
CA VAL A 385 -4.32 -0.17 -12.00
C VAL A 385 -4.62 0.32 -10.59
N ASN A 386 -3.83 -0.10 -9.62
CA ASN A 386 -3.85 0.43 -8.27
C ASN A 386 -2.70 1.43 -8.14
N LEU A 387 -2.99 2.62 -7.61
CA LEU A 387 -2.00 3.64 -7.32
C LEU A 387 -2.06 3.97 -5.83
N GLY A 388 -0.90 4.01 -5.19
CA GLY A 388 -0.75 4.38 -3.78
C GLY A 388 0.18 5.57 -3.63
N LEU A 389 -0.19 6.49 -2.75
CA LEU A 389 0.66 7.55 -2.22
C LEU A 389 0.56 7.51 -0.70
N ARG A 390 1.68 7.67 -0.01
CA ARG A 390 1.71 7.64 1.44
C ARG A 390 2.83 8.48 2.01
N THR A 391 2.54 9.18 3.10
CA THR A 391 3.54 9.82 3.97
C THR A 391 3.56 9.15 5.33
N ALA A 392 4.75 8.92 5.89
CA ALA A 392 4.94 8.42 7.24
C ALA A 392 6.10 9.14 7.95
N ILE A 393 6.04 9.25 9.27
CA ILE A 393 7.15 9.70 10.12
C ILE A 393 7.67 8.47 10.86
N GLU A 394 8.94 8.16 10.67
CA GLU A 394 9.59 6.98 11.21
C GLU A 394 10.60 7.40 12.28
N PRO A 395 10.48 6.94 13.53
CA PRO A 395 11.39 7.31 14.60
C PRO A 395 12.78 6.70 14.36
N SER A 396 13.83 7.41 14.79
CA SER A 396 15.18 6.84 14.77
C SER A 396 15.49 6.16 16.10
N THR A 397 16.34 5.13 16.08
CA THR A 397 17.00 4.60 17.29
C THR A 397 18.35 5.28 17.54
N THR A 398 18.85 6.08 16.59
CA THR A 398 20.17 6.71 16.67
C THR A 398 20.19 7.81 17.75
N PRO A 399 21.20 7.83 18.65
CA PRO A 399 21.33 8.85 19.69
C PRO A 399 21.26 10.28 19.16
N GLY A 400 20.33 11.09 19.69
CA GLY A 400 20.16 12.48 19.30
C GLY A 400 19.41 12.70 17.98
N GLU A 401 19.04 11.63 17.29
CA GLU A 401 18.25 11.67 16.06
C GLU A 401 16.79 11.40 16.34
N SER A 402 15.92 12.21 15.73
CA SER A 402 14.47 12.12 15.96
C SER A 402 13.84 11.08 15.06
N GLY A 403 14.28 10.98 13.80
CA GLY A 403 13.66 10.12 12.80
C GLY A 403 13.83 10.62 11.38
N TYR A 404 13.07 10.01 10.48
CA TYR A 404 12.98 10.38 9.08
C TYR A 404 11.52 10.45 8.62
N ILE A 405 11.31 11.07 7.46
CA ILE A 405 10.01 11.14 6.79
C ILE A 405 10.09 10.23 5.58
N SER A 406 9.18 9.27 5.47
CA SER A 406 9.03 8.39 4.31
C SER A 406 7.93 8.90 3.39
N TYR A 407 8.25 9.06 2.11
CA TYR A 407 7.31 9.34 1.03
C TYR A 407 7.29 8.15 0.07
N LEU A 408 6.21 7.38 0.09
CA LEU A 408 6.05 6.19 -0.73
C LEU A 408 5.05 6.45 -1.87
N ALA A 409 5.46 6.17 -3.10
CA ALA A 409 4.60 6.07 -4.26
C ALA A 409 4.63 4.63 -4.80
N SER A 410 3.47 4.03 -5.02
CA SER A 410 3.35 2.66 -5.51
C SER A 410 2.35 2.54 -6.66
N THR A 411 2.58 1.54 -7.51
CA THR A 411 1.67 1.15 -8.57
C THR A 411 1.64 -0.36 -8.72
N GLU A 412 0.45 -0.91 -8.91
CA GLU A 412 0.24 -2.28 -9.35
C GLU A 412 -0.66 -2.28 -10.58
N ILE A 413 -0.21 -2.92 -11.65
CA ILE A 413 -0.97 -3.11 -12.87
C ILE A 413 -1.20 -4.60 -13.05
N THR A 414 -2.47 -5.00 -13.09
CA THR A 414 -2.87 -6.38 -13.42
C THR A 414 -3.56 -6.40 -14.78
N GLN A 415 -3.21 -7.37 -15.60
CA GLN A 415 -3.78 -7.60 -16.92
C GLN A 415 -4.19 -9.06 -17.06
N GLU A 416 -5.48 -9.30 -17.27
CA GLU A 416 -5.98 -10.57 -17.79
C GLU A 416 -5.60 -10.67 -19.27
N VAL A 417 -4.54 -11.43 -19.55
CA VAL A 417 -4.06 -11.68 -20.92
C VAL A 417 -5.01 -12.64 -21.65
N ARG A 418 -5.55 -13.60 -20.89
CA ARG A 418 -6.63 -14.52 -21.28
C ARG A 418 -7.31 -15.04 -20.01
N SER A 419 -8.45 -15.71 -20.15
CA SER A 419 -9.21 -16.27 -19.03
C SER A 419 -8.44 -17.21 -18.11
N SER A 420 -7.28 -17.73 -18.51
CA SER A 420 -6.43 -18.57 -17.66
C SER A 420 -5.11 -17.92 -17.27
N LEU A 421 -4.77 -16.74 -17.77
CA LEU A 421 -3.45 -16.13 -17.58
C LEU A 421 -3.58 -14.66 -17.21
N VAL A 422 -3.07 -14.31 -16.04
CA VAL A 422 -2.98 -12.93 -15.56
C VAL A 422 -1.51 -12.55 -15.48
N ALA A 423 -1.19 -11.36 -15.97
CA ALA A 423 0.11 -10.73 -15.81
C ALA A 423 0.00 -9.60 -14.80
N ARG A 424 1.06 -9.41 -14.01
CA ARG A 424 1.17 -8.34 -13.03
C ARG A 424 2.48 -7.59 -13.23
N LEU A 425 2.44 -6.28 -13.11
CA LEU A 425 3.60 -5.39 -13.04
C LEU A 425 3.44 -4.53 -11.78
N THR A 426 4.47 -4.50 -10.93
CA THR A 426 4.52 -3.68 -9.73
C THR A 426 5.69 -2.71 -9.78
N GLY A 427 5.50 -1.53 -9.20
CA GLY A 427 6.57 -0.56 -9.01
C GLY A 427 6.35 0.26 -7.75
N SER A 428 7.41 0.52 -7.00
CA SER A 428 7.37 1.47 -5.89
C SER A 428 8.64 2.31 -5.82
N TYR A 429 8.48 3.51 -5.29
CA TYR A 429 9.55 4.46 -5.01
C TYR A 429 9.32 5.01 -3.61
N GLU A 430 10.31 4.85 -2.74
CA GLU A 430 10.32 5.42 -1.41
C GLU A 430 11.46 6.43 -1.30
N TRP A 431 11.13 7.65 -0.88
CA TRP A 431 12.10 8.66 -0.52
C TRP A 431 12.09 8.88 0.98
N ARG A 432 13.24 8.63 1.63
CA ARG A 432 13.45 8.83 3.06
C ARG A 432 14.25 10.09 3.29
N ASP A 433 13.59 11.10 3.82
CA ASP A 433 14.17 12.40 4.18
C ASP A 433 14.55 12.41 5.65
N PHE A 434 15.81 12.71 5.98
CA PHE A 434 16.29 12.69 7.37
C PHE A 434 16.51 14.11 7.90
N PRO A 435 15.44 14.85 8.28
CA PRO A 435 15.51 16.30 8.54
C PRO A 435 16.33 16.66 9.78
N THR A 436 16.43 15.76 10.76
CA THR A 436 17.17 16.01 12.00
C THR A 436 18.60 15.49 11.95
N SER A 437 18.93 14.68 10.94
CA SER A 437 20.15 13.90 10.94
C SER A 437 21.29 14.46 10.11
N SER A 438 22.50 13.99 10.44
CA SER A 438 23.68 14.18 9.59
C SER A 438 23.74 13.21 8.40
N SER A 439 22.90 12.17 8.38
CA SER A 439 22.79 11.20 7.30
C SER A 439 22.19 11.83 6.04
N SER A 440 22.60 11.31 4.89
CA SER A 440 22.03 11.74 3.62
C SER A 440 20.70 11.02 3.35
N ASN A 441 19.86 11.65 2.52
CA ASN A 441 18.58 11.06 2.13
C ASN A 441 18.77 9.75 1.35
N GLN A 442 17.86 8.82 1.60
CA GLN A 442 17.89 7.48 1.01
C GLN A 442 16.74 7.34 0.01
N ASN A 443 16.99 6.59 -1.06
CA ASN A 443 16.00 6.26 -2.07
C ASN A 443 15.91 4.75 -2.21
N VAL A 444 14.70 4.21 -2.15
CA VAL A 444 14.40 2.80 -2.38
C VAL A 444 13.53 2.68 -3.62
N TYR A 445 13.92 1.83 -4.55
CA TYR A 445 13.18 1.54 -5.77
C TYR A 445 12.87 0.05 -5.81
N ILE A 446 11.61 -0.32 -6.01
CA ILE A 446 11.21 -1.71 -6.22
C ILE A 446 10.50 -1.80 -7.56
N VAL A 447 10.87 -2.78 -8.38
CA VAL A 447 10.16 -3.13 -9.62
C VAL A 447 9.96 -4.64 -9.63
N GLY A 448 8.74 -5.08 -9.91
CA GLY A 448 8.38 -6.49 -9.97
C GLY A 448 7.50 -6.82 -11.16
N THR A 449 7.59 -8.06 -11.62
CA THR A 449 6.70 -8.62 -12.64
C THR A 449 6.30 -10.02 -12.24
N GLY A 450 5.07 -10.41 -12.57
CA GLY A 450 4.57 -11.74 -12.25
C GLY A 450 3.58 -12.27 -13.28
N LEU A 451 3.50 -13.60 -13.37
CA LEU A 451 2.56 -14.32 -14.20
C LEU A 451 1.84 -15.37 -13.35
N ALA A 452 0.53 -15.47 -13.53
CA ALA A 452 -0.32 -16.44 -12.88
C ALA A 452 -1.13 -17.21 -13.92
N TRP A 453 -0.84 -18.50 -14.09
CA TRP A 453 -1.52 -19.38 -15.02
C TRP A 453 -2.42 -20.39 -14.29
N ASN A 454 -3.74 -20.19 -14.40
CA ASN A 454 -4.75 -21.13 -13.94
C ASN A 454 -4.85 -22.33 -14.89
N PHE A 455 -4.47 -23.53 -14.43
CA PHE A 455 -4.75 -24.77 -15.17
C PHE A 455 -6.21 -25.16 -15.06
N ASN A 456 -6.77 -24.96 -13.86
CA ASN A 456 -8.19 -25.12 -13.56
C ASN A 456 -8.54 -24.24 -12.34
N ARG A 457 -9.80 -24.29 -11.89
CA ARG A 457 -10.29 -23.48 -10.77
C ARG A 457 -9.59 -23.73 -9.41
N TYR A 458 -8.90 -24.86 -9.26
CA TYR A 458 -8.24 -25.28 -8.02
C TYR A 458 -6.71 -25.20 -8.11
N LEU A 459 -6.12 -25.25 -9.30
CA LEU A 459 -4.67 -25.35 -9.49
C LEU A 459 -4.15 -24.26 -10.43
N ALA A 460 -3.16 -23.50 -9.96
CA ALA A 460 -2.47 -22.49 -10.73
C ALA A 460 -0.95 -22.58 -10.57
N LEU A 461 -0.21 -22.12 -11.59
CA LEU A 461 1.23 -21.88 -11.54
C LEU A 461 1.48 -20.38 -11.46
N SER A 462 2.28 -19.93 -10.51
CA SER A 462 2.77 -18.57 -10.36
C SER A 462 4.26 -18.51 -10.72
N GLY A 463 4.69 -17.36 -11.25
CA GLY A 463 6.09 -17.02 -11.37
C GLY A 463 6.28 -15.53 -11.22
N ASP A 464 7.32 -15.13 -10.51
CA ASP A 464 7.60 -13.74 -10.14
C ASP A 464 9.08 -13.43 -10.27
N VAL A 465 9.39 -12.19 -10.63
CA VAL A 465 10.74 -11.64 -10.62
C VAL A 465 10.67 -10.22 -10.15
N SER A 466 11.61 -9.83 -9.31
CA SER A 466 11.62 -8.52 -8.69
C SER A 466 13.03 -8.05 -8.39
N TYR A 467 13.17 -6.73 -8.38
CA TYR A 467 14.41 -6.02 -8.17
C TYR A 467 14.18 -4.86 -7.23
N GLU A 468 14.95 -4.81 -6.16
CA GLU A 468 15.02 -3.73 -5.22
C GLU A 468 16.40 -3.07 -5.32
N LEU A 469 16.42 -1.74 -5.27
CA LEU A 469 17.63 -0.93 -5.21
C LEU A 469 17.47 0.14 -4.14
N THR A 470 18.38 0.11 -3.17
CA THR A 470 18.51 1.10 -2.12
C THR A 470 19.80 1.88 -2.33
N THR A 471 19.65 3.21 -2.44
CA THR A 471 20.77 4.14 -2.69
C THR A 471 20.80 5.23 -1.63
N GLN A 472 22.00 5.56 -1.16
CA GLN A 472 22.22 6.63 -0.20
C GLN A 472 23.60 7.25 -0.43
N LYS A 473 23.70 8.57 -0.34
CA LYS A 473 24.96 9.26 -0.63
C LYS A 473 26.00 8.92 0.45
N ASN A 474 27.21 8.60 0.00
CA ASN A 474 28.36 8.17 0.82
C ASN A 474 28.19 6.78 1.48
N THR A 475 27.15 6.04 1.11
CA THR A 475 26.95 4.63 1.49
C THR A 475 27.06 3.78 0.22
N ALA A 476 27.45 2.52 0.35
CA ALA A 476 27.40 1.60 -0.78
C ALA A 476 25.93 1.31 -1.15
N ASP A 477 25.63 1.22 -2.44
CA ASP A 477 24.30 0.82 -2.89
C ASP A 477 24.05 -0.65 -2.52
N THR A 478 22.81 -0.93 -2.11
CA THR A 478 22.33 -2.29 -1.84
C THR A 478 21.27 -2.63 -2.87
N SER A 479 21.34 -3.82 -3.45
CA SER A 479 20.31 -4.29 -4.38
C SER A 479 19.96 -5.75 -4.15
N VAL A 480 18.67 -6.05 -4.19
CA VAL A 480 18.15 -7.41 -4.02
C VAL A 480 17.41 -7.80 -5.30
N THR A 481 17.75 -8.96 -5.86
CA THR A 481 17.01 -9.56 -6.98
C THR A 481 16.38 -10.85 -6.48
N ARG A 482 15.05 -10.97 -6.57
CA ARG A 482 14.33 -12.21 -6.26
C ARG A 482 13.66 -12.75 -7.52
N ALA A 483 13.63 -14.07 -7.65
CA ALA A 483 12.88 -14.76 -8.66
C ALA A 483 12.26 -16.02 -8.07
N GLY A 484 10.96 -16.21 -8.28
CA GLY A 484 10.16 -17.29 -7.72
C GLY A 484 9.35 -18.03 -8.76
N LEU A 485 9.10 -19.32 -8.49
CA LEU A 485 8.07 -20.12 -9.13
C LEU A 485 7.25 -20.80 -8.05
N GLY A 486 5.92 -20.73 -8.15
CA GLY A 486 5.00 -21.27 -7.16
C GLY A 486 3.91 -22.14 -7.78
N LEU A 487 3.47 -23.14 -7.04
CA LEU A 487 2.27 -23.92 -7.36
C LEU A 487 1.20 -23.62 -6.31
N VAL A 488 0.07 -23.12 -6.77
CA VAL A 488 -1.05 -22.70 -5.92
C VAL A 488 -2.19 -23.70 -6.02
N LEU A 489 -2.59 -24.23 -4.87
CA LEU A 489 -3.80 -25.05 -4.70
C LEU A 489 -4.82 -24.26 -3.88
N ARG A 490 -6.04 -24.12 -4.39
CA ARG A 490 -7.11 -23.32 -3.77
C ARG A 490 -8.46 -24.03 -3.81
N ARG A 491 -9.41 -23.57 -2.99
CA ARG A 491 -10.77 -24.11 -2.97
C ARG A 491 -11.85 -23.06 -2.84
#